data_AF-A0A5C8Z8W9-F1
#
_entry.id   AF-A0A5C8Z8W9-F1
#
_cell.length_a   1.000
_cell.length_b   1.000
_cell.length_c   1.000
_cell.angle_alpha   90.00
_cell.angle_beta   90.00
_cell.angle_gamma   90.00
#
_symmetry.space_group_name_H-M   'P 1'
#
loop_
_entity.id
_entity.type
_entity.pdbx_description
1 polymer ?
#
loop_
_entity_poly.entity_id
_entity_poly.type
_entity_poly.pdbx_seq_one_letter_code
_entity_poly.pdbx_strand_id
1 'polypeptide(L)' 'MAKQKPLKRNPYAIDPLMKKGGVHEKTNKTKRQKEKMAWRKEARKCEPFFRLMFINRLVY' A
#
# COMPACT_ATOMS: atom_id res chain seq x y z
N MET A 1 -20.90 -31.36 10.93
CA MET A 1 -19.86 -31.66 9.92
C MET A 1 -18.82 -30.54 9.93
N ALA A 2 -17.73 -30.68 10.70
CA ALA A 2 -16.69 -29.66 10.72
C ALA A 2 -15.96 -29.65 9.36
N LYS A 3 -15.89 -28.50 8.69
CA LYS A 3 -15.13 -28.33 7.44
C LYS A 3 -13.65 -28.65 7.71
N GLN A 4 -13.16 -29.78 7.20
CA GLN A 4 -11.74 -30.11 7.25
C GLN A 4 -10.96 -29.01 6.53
N LYS A 5 -9.96 -28.44 7.22
CA LYS A 5 -9.06 -27.45 6.60
C LYS A 5 -8.31 -28.16 5.48
N PRO A 6 -8.26 -27.60 4.26
CA PRO A 6 -7.57 -28.24 3.15
C PRO A 6 -6.10 -28.49 3.51
N LEU A 7 -5.64 -29.71 3.25
CA LEU A 7 -4.25 -30.11 3.46
C LEU A 7 -3.37 -29.13 2.66
N LYS A 8 -2.55 -28.33 3.34
CA LYS A 8 -1.64 -27.39 2.66
C LYS A 8 -0.71 -28.19 1.78
N ARG A 9 -0.72 -27.92 0.46
CA ARG A 9 0.15 -28.55 -0.55
C ARG A 9 1.64 -28.50 -0.19
N ASN A 10 2.07 -27.55 0.65
CA ASN A 10 3.43 -27.45 1.16
C ASN A 10 3.42 -27.16 2.67
N PRO A 11 3.98 -28.04 3.52
CA PRO A 11 4.07 -27.84 4.97
C PRO A 11 4.96 -26.66 5.36
N TYR A 12 5.95 -26.33 4.53
CA TYR A 12 6.87 -25.21 4.75
C TYR A 12 6.34 -23.86 4.24
N ALA A 13 5.14 -23.79 3.68
CA ALA A 13 4.57 -22.52 3.19
C ALA A 13 4.41 -21.45 4.29
N ILE A 14 4.43 -21.86 5.56
CA ILE A 14 4.36 -21.00 6.75
C ILE A 14 5.71 -20.85 7.45
N ASP A 15 6.73 -21.55 6.97
CA ASP A 15 8.10 -21.44 7.48
C ASP A 15 8.55 -19.97 7.37
N PRO A 16 9.12 -19.36 8.42
CA PRO A 16 9.62 -17.99 8.37
C PRO A 16 10.53 -17.70 7.17
N LEU A 17 11.35 -18.67 6.73
CA LEU A 17 12.21 -18.59 5.55
C LEU A 17 11.41 -18.47 4.25
N MET A 18 10.30 -19.19 4.13
CA MET A 18 9.44 -19.18 2.93
C MET A 18 8.42 -18.03 2.96
N LYS A 19 7.95 -17.66 4.15
CA LYS A 19 7.01 -16.56 4.42
C LYS A 19 7.66 -15.20 4.16
N LYS A 20 8.98 -15.13 4.38
CA LYS A 20 9.87 -14.01 4.06
C LYS A 20 11.21 -14.58 3.59
N GLY A 21 11.28 -14.94 2.31
CA GLY A 21 12.58 -15.25 1.67
C GLY A 21 13.51 -14.05 1.77
N GLY A 22 14.38 -14.06 2.78
CA GLY A 22 15.38 -13.03 3.05
C GLY A 22 14.83 -11.60 3.22
N VAL A 23 15.74 -10.66 3.48
CA VAL A 23 15.49 -9.25 3.18
C VAL A 23 15.39 -9.15 1.66
N HIS A 24 14.21 -9.44 1.10
CA HIS A 24 13.99 -9.24 -0.33
C HIS A 24 14.08 -7.74 -0.59
N GLU A 25 15.26 -7.31 -1.03
CA GLU A 25 15.45 -5.96 -1.51
C GLU A 25 14.41 -5.68 -2.57
N LYS A 26 13.57 -4.68 -2.29
CA LYS A 26 12.56 -4.27 -3.24
C LYS A 26 13.26 -3.77 -4.50
N THR A 27 12.74 -4.19 -5.65
CA THR A 27 13.19 -3.66 -6.94
C THR A 27 13.09 -2.13 -6.95
N ASN A 28 13.97 -1.46 -7.69
CA ASN A 28 13.97 0.00 -7.80
C ASN A 28 12.62 0.55 -8.28
N LYS A 29 11.91 -0.19 -9.14
CA LYS A 29 10.53 0.13 -9.55
C LYS A 29 9.58 0.23 -8.36
N THR A 30 9.64 -0.75 -7.45
CA THR A 30 8.78 -0.78 -6.27
C THR A 30 9.10 0.37 -5.30
N LYS A 31 10.39 0.71 -5.15
CA LYS A 31 10.84 1.86 -4.35
C LYS A 31 10.26 3.18 -4.89
N ARG A 32 10.40 3.43 -6.21
CA ARG A 32 9.82 4.62 -6.88
C ARG A 32 8.30 4.72 -6.74
N GLN A 33 7.59 3.60 -6.86
CA GLN A 33 6.13 3.59 -6.68
C GLN A 33 5.73 3.96 -5.25
N LYS A 34 6.46 3.45 -4.24
CA LYS A 34 6.25 3.79 -2.83
C LYS A 34 6.47 5.29 -2.59
N GLU A 35 7.55 5.85 -3.14
CA GLU A 35 7.83 7.29 -3.09
C GLU A 35 6.68 8.07 -3.72
N LYS A 36 6.30 7.80 -4.97
CA LYS A 36 5.18 8.48 -5.65
C LYS A 36 3.88 8.48 -4.82
N MET A 37 3.58 7.37 -4.14
CA MET A 37 2.40 7.26 -3.28
C MET A 37 2.53 8.08 -1.99
N ALA A 38 3.73 8.19 -1.41
CA ALA A 38 3.99 9.05 -0.26
C ALA A 38 3.76 10.53 -0.61
N TRP A 39 4.32 10.99 -1.73
CA TRP A 39 4.13 12.36 -2.22
C TRP A 39 2.66 12.69 -2.48
N ARG A 40 1.90 11.76 -3.08
CA ARG A 40 0.44 11.91 -3.26
C ARG A 40 -0.33 11.97 -1.94
N LYS A 41 0.15 11.30 -0.90
CA LYS A 41 -0.46 11.35 0.43
C LYS A 41 -0.19 12.69 1.10
N GLU A 42 1.02 13.23 0.95
CA GLU A 42 1.42 14.54 1.46
C GLU A 42 0.70 15.67 0.74
N ALA A 43 0.63 15.65 -0.60
CA ALA A 43 -0.11 16.63 -1.38
C ALA A 43 -1.58 16.73 -0.93
N ARG A 44 -2.23 15.57 -0.69
CA ARG A 44 -3.61 15.53 -0.17
C ARG A 44 -3.78 16.12 1.23
N LYS A 45 -2.73 16.24 2.04
CA LYS A 45 -2.79 16.96 3.32
C LYS A 45 -2.80 18.48 3.13
N CYS A 46 -2.25 19.00 2.03
CA CYS A 46 -2.26 20.42 1.69
C CYS A 46 -3.53 20.87 0.94
N GLU A 47 -4.32 19.93 0.39
CA GLU A 47 -5.57 20.19 -0.32
C GLU A 47 -6.70 20.90 0.46
N PRO A 48 -6.89 20.79 1.80
CA PRO A 48 -8.05 21.40 2.43
C PRO A 48 -8.04 22.93 2.39
N PHE A 49 -6.88 23.58 2.15
CA PHE A 49 -6.78 25.02 2.06
C PHE A 49 -7.07 25.57 0.65
N PHE A 50 -6.52 24.92 -0.38
CA PHE A 50 -6.70 25.36 -1.77
C PHE A 50 -8.11 25.08 -2.30
N ARG A 51 -8.72 23.94 -1.94
CA ARG A 51 -10.07 23.60 -2.40
C ARG A 51 -11.16 24.52 -1.81
N LEU A 52 -10.95 25.06 -0.60
CA LEU A 52 -11.87 26.00 0.04
C LEU A 52 -11.75 27.43 -0.52
N MET A 53 -10.55 27.86 -0.91
CA MET A 53 -10.32 29.19 -1.50
C MET A 53 -10.89 29.35 -2.92
N PHE A 54 -10.84 28.30 -3.75
CA PHE A 54 -11.21 28.42 -5.16
C PHE A 54 -12.67 28.06 -5.49
N ILE A 55 -13.40 27.37 -4.61
CA ILE A 55 -14.83 27.08 -4.82
C ILE A 55 -15.72 28.29 -4.50
N ASN A 56 -15.32 29.16 -3.56
CA ASN A 56 -16.11 30.33 -3.15
C ASN A 56 -15.93 31.57 -4.04
N ARG A 57 -15.12 31.49 -5.11
CA ARG A 57 -14.86 32.61 -6.05
C ARG A 57 -15.55 32.46 -7.41
N LEU A 58 -16.51 31.54 -7.52
CA LEU A 58 -17.36 31.34 -8.71
C LEU A 58 -18.86 31.52 -8.39
N VAL A 59 -19.21 32.10 -7.24
CA VAL A 59 -20.60 32.29 -6.78
C VAL A 59 -20.93 33.78 -6.57
N TYR A 60 -20.16 34.70 -7.16
CA TYR A 60 -20.53 36.12 -7.28
C TYR A 60 -20.45 36.55 -8.73
#